data_AF-A0A819GS04-F1
#
_entry.id   AF-A0A819GS04-F1
#
_cell.length_a   1.000
_cell.length_b   1.000
_cell.length_c   1.000
_cell.angle_alpha   90.00
_cell.angle_beta   90.00
_cell.angle_gamma   90.00
#
_symmetry.space_group_name_H-M   'P 1'
#
loop_
_entity.id
_entity.type
_entity.pdbx_description
1 polymer ?
#
loop_
_entity_poly.entity_id
_entity_poly.type
_entity_poly.pdbx_seq_one_letter_code
_entity_poly.pdbx_strand_id
1 'polypeptide(L)'
;MALLQRNEFGIKDIGQSVTVPDNDVAKLMYYLNCVCFSIDCNDDPNIRRLTNYSNWSSLSVDEQKQLLVLCYALSPDVFDNKVFFQSDALCQNSSNKFYEISQVRHQVLAVSSIIVAGRARQVNKIMTYKMPWMRRNYIEPMQGLARRLGEQERQRRRESSRCVIS
;
A
#
# COMPACT_ATOMS: atom_id res chain seq x y z
N MET A 1 4.41 -23.38 5.19
CA MET A 1 3.90 -22.28 6.05
C MET A 1 5.01 -21.89 7.00
N ALA A 2 5.46 -20.64 6.99
CA ALA A 2 6.43 -20.16 7.97
C ALA A 2 5.68 -19.72 9.23
N LEU A 3 5.87 -20.44 10.34
CA LEU A 3 5.36 -20.08 11.65
C LEU A 3 6.32 -19.08 12.30
N LEU A 4 5.92 -17.81 12.34
CA LEU A 4 6.61 -16.79 13.13
C LEU A 4 6.32 -17.04 14.61
N GLN A 5 7.20 -17.80 15.28
CA GLN A 5 7.11 -18.03 16.71
C GLN A 5 7.56 -16.80 17.50
N ARG A 6 6.73 -16.38 18.46
CA ARG A 6 7.09 -15.44 19.52
C ARG A 6 8.25 -16.04 20.32
N ASN A 7 9.50 -15.68 20.01
CA ASN A 7 10.44 -15.53 21.13
C ASN A 7 10.55 -14.04 21.45
N GLU A 8 10.88 -13.76 22.69
CA GLU A 8 10.98 -12.43 23.27
C GLU A 8 12.16 -11.69 22.65
N PHE A 9 11.93 -11.03 21.50
CA PHE A 9 12.97 -10.29 20.81
C PHE A 9 12.80 -8.80 21.07
N GLY A 10 13.93 -8.11 21.18
CA GLY A 10 14.04 -6.65 21.27
C GLY A 10 13.61 -5.94 19.99
N ILE A 11 12.40 -6.26 19.51
CA ILE A 11 11.74 -5.73 18.34
C ILE A 11 11.15 -4.38 18.75
N LYS A 12 11.74 -3.30 18.27
CA LYS A 12 11.22 -1.94 18.50
C LYS A 12 10.06 -1.69 17.54
N ASP A 13 8.87 -1.47 18.09
CA ASP A 13 7.76 -0.91 17.34
C ASP A 13 8.13 0.53 16.93
N ILE A 14 8.15 0.78 15.62
CA ILE A 14 8.50 2.08 15.04
C ILE A 14 7.30 2.72 14.32
N GLY A 15 6.12 2.11 14.43
CA GLY A 15 4.90 2.60 13.81
C GLY A 15 4.29 3.78 14.57
N GLN A 16 3.41 4.50 13.89
CA GLN A 16 2.55 5.54 14.47
C GLN A 16 1.08 5.20 14.21
N SER A 17 0.22 5.47 15.21
CA SER A 17 -1.22 5.44 15.01
C SER A 17 -1.66 6.60 14.13
N VAL A 18 -2.36 6.30 13.04
CA VAL A 18 -2.86 7.30 12.10
C VAL A 18 -4.35 7.13 11.83
N THR A 19 -5.04 8.25 11.64
CA THR A 19 -6.43 8.25 11.18
C THR A 19 -6.45 8.52 9.68
N VAL A 20 -6.97 7.57 8.91
CA VAL A 20 -7.09 7.67 7.46
C VAL A 20 -8.54 8.04 7.10
N PRO A 21 -8.78 9.04 6.25
CA PRO A 21 -10.12 9.37 5.78
C PRO A 21 -10.83 8.17 5.15
N ASP A 22 -12.14 8.09 5.33
CA ASP A 22 -12.95 7.00 4.76
C ASP A 22 -13.23 7.24 3.26
N ASN A 23 -12.18 7.15 2.45
CA ASN A 23 -12.21 7.36 1.01
C ASN A 23 -11.25 6.40 0.31
N ASP A 24 -11.66 5.82 -0.83
CA ASP A 24 -10.84 4.85 -1.56
C ASP A 24 -9.48 5.41 -1.96
N VAL A 25 -9.42 6.67 -2.41
CA VAL A 25 -8.17 7.33 -2.79
C VAL A 25 -7.26 7.48 -1.57
N ALA A 26 -7.79 8.03 -0.47
CA ALA A 26 -7.02 8.24 0.76
C ALA A 26 -6.44 6.93 1.30
N LYS A 27 -7.24 5.85 1.29
CA LYS A 27 -6.83 4.52 1.75
C LYS A 27 -5.72 3.93 0.87
N LEU A 28 -5.83 4.04 -0.46
CA LEU A 28 -4.78 3.60 -1.38
C LEU A 28 -3.48 4.41 -1.24
N MET A 29 -3.57 5.73 -1.05
CA MET A 29 -2.40 6.56 -0.78
C MET A 29 -1.73 6.17 0.54
N TYR A 30 -2.53 5.85 1.57
CA TYR A 30 -2.01 5.34 2.84
C TYR A 30 -1.34 3.97 2.70
N TYR A 31 -1.92 3.07 1.90
CA TYR A 31 -1.28 1.81 1.55
C TYR A 31 0.09 2.02 0.90
N LEU A 32 0.19 2.91 -0.10
CA LEU A 32 1.47 3.23 -0.73
C LEU A 32 2.47 3.87 0.22
N ASN A 33 2.00 4.71 1.15
CA ASN A 33 2.84 5.29 2.19
C ASN A 33 3.46 4.18 3.06
N CYS A 34 2.67 3.15 3.41
CA CYS A 34 3.17 1.98 4.14
C CYS A 34 4.22 1.21 3.33
N VAL A 35 4.01 1.02 2.02
CA VAL A 35 5.00 0.39 1.12
C VAL A 35 6.29 1.20 1.12
N CYS A 36 6.23 2.51 0.87
CA CYS A 36 7.45 3.35 0.83
C CYS A 36 8.14 3.48 2.18
N PHE A 37 7.41 3.38 3.29
CA PHE A 37 8.05 3.31 4.60
C PHE A 37 8.91 2.05 4.76
N SER A 38 8.49 0.92 4.17
CA SER A 38 9.22 -0.36 4.21
C SER A 38 10.42 -0.45 3.27
N ILE A 39 10.29 0.06 2.04
CA ILE A 39 11.27 -0.16 0.95
C ILE A 39 11.97 1.11 0.46
N ASP A 40 11.74 2.22 1.15
CA ASP A 40 12.34 3.53 0.89
C ASP A 40 12.19 3.99 -0.58
N CYS A 41 10.94 4.26 -0.97
CA CYS A 41 10.61 4.71 -2.33
C CYS A 41 10.17 6.18 -2.42
N ASN A 42 10.42 6.99 -1.39
CA ASN A 42 9.98 8.39 -1.33
C ASN A 42 10.91 9.38 -2.07
N ASP A 43 11.98 8.90 -2.69
CA ASP A 43 12.93 9.75 -3.44
C ASP A 43 12.31 10.38 -4.70
N ASP A 44 11.22 9.81 -5.21
CA ASP A 44 10.50 10.33 -6.38
C ASP A 44 9.37 11.29 -5.94
N PRO A 45 9.41 12.57 -6.32
CA PRO A 45 8.37 13.55 -5.98
C PRO A 45 6.96 13.14 -6.42
N ASN A 46 6.82 12.40 -7.53
CA ASN A 46 5.54 11.92 -8.00
C ASN A 46 4.98 10.84 -7.06
N ILE A 47 5.84 9.92 -6.60
CA ILE A 47 5.46 8.91 -5.61
C ILE A 47 5.11 9.59 -4.27
N ARG A 48 5.88 10.61 -3.85
CA ARG A 48 5.59 11.37 -2.63
C ARG A 48 4.22 12.05 -2.68
N ARG A 49 3.81 12.56 -3.83
CA ARG A 49 2.46 13.12 -4.01
C ARG A 49 1.37 12.06 -3.87
N LEU A 50 1.58 10.87 -4.43
CA LEU A 50 0.65 9.74 -4.37
C LEU A 50 0.64 9.00 -3.02
N THR A 51 1.53 9.34 -2.10
CA THR A 51 1.56 8.77 -0.73
C THR A 51 1.05 9.72 0.35
N ASN A 52 0.82 11.00 0.02
CA ASN A 52 0.30 12.00 0.94
C ASN A 52 -1.22 11.90 1.12
N TYR A 53 -1.67 10.88 1.85
CA TYR A 53 -3.09 10.60 2.05
C TYR A 53 -3.87 11.73 2.75
N SER A 54 -3.21 12.65 3.47
CA SER A 54 -3.87 13.82 4.05
C SER A 54 -4.38 14.81 3.00
N ASN A 55 -3.81 14.77 1.79
CA ASN A 55 -4.16 15.66 0.68
C ASN A 55 -4.84 14.90 -0.48
N TRP A 56 -5.54 13.81 -0.17
CA TRP A 56 -6.18 12.95 -1.16
C TRP A 56 -7.18 13.67 -2.07
N SER A 57 -7.88 14.69 -1.54
CA SER A 57 -8.92 15.42 -2.25
C SER A 57 -8.37 16.33 -3.35
N SER A 58 -7.05 16.59 -3.38
CA SER A 58 -6.43 17.40 -4.43
C SER A 58 -6.02 16.61 -5.67
N LEU A 59 -6.19 15.27 -5.69
CA LEU A 59 -5.81 14.45 -6.83
C LEU A 59 -6.85 14.56 -7.95
N SER A 60 -6.38 14.98 -9.13
CA SER A 60 -7.13 14.94 -10.38
C SER A 60 -7.49 13.50 -10.78
N VAL A 61 -8.43 13.36 -11.72
CA VAL A 61 -8.86 12.04 -12.23
C VAL A 61 -7.68 11.27 -12.85
N ASP A 62 -6.78 11.95 -13.55
CA ASP A 62 -5.63 11.29 -14.18
C ASP A 62 -4.60 10.87 -13.13
N GLU A 63 -4.38 11.65 -12.08
CA GLU A 63 -3.54 11.24 -10.95
C GLU A 63 -4.16 10.07 -10.17
N GLN A 64 -5.49 10.00 -10.05
CA GLN A 64 -6.17 8.84 -9.47
C GLN A 64 -6.01 7.57 -10.32
N LYS A 65 -5.97 7.70 -11.65
CA LYS A 65 -5.64 6.58 -12.56
C LYS A 65 -4.19 6.14 -12.36
N GLN A 66 -3.25 7.08 -12.24
CA GLN A 66 -1.85 6.79 -11.95
C GLN A 66 -1.69 6.09 -10.58
N LEU A 67 -2.39 6.55 -9.56
CA LEU A 67 -2.45 5.90 -8.24
C LEU A 67 -2.87 4.44 -8.37
N LEU A 68 -3.95 4.17 -9.12
CA LEU A 68 -4.46 2.81 -9.31
C LEU A 68 -3.43 1.92 -10.02
N VAL A 69 -2.81 2.41 -11.09
CA VAL A 69 -1.74 1.68 -11.81
C VAL A 69 -0.55 1.39 -10.89
N LEU A 70 -0.15 2.36 -10.09
CA LEU A 70 0.95 2.20 -9.14
C LEU A 70 0.59 1.17 -8.05
N CYS A 71 -0.62 1.20 -7.50
CA CYS A 71 -1.10 0.20 -6.54
C CYS A 71 -1.22 -1.21 -7.13
N TYR A 72 -1.47 -1.35 -8.43
CA TYR A 72 -1.37 -2.65 -9.11
C TYR A 72 0.07 -3.13 -9.25
N ALA A 73 0.99 -2.25 -9.65
CA ALA A 73 2.41 -2.59 -9.78
C ALA A 73 3.07 -2.91 -8.43
N LEU A 74 2.56 -2.28 -7.36
CA LEU A 74 2.96 -2.48 -5.97
C LEU A 74 1.89 -3.26 -5.23
N SER A 75 1.40 -4.38 -5.79
CA SER A 75 0.41 -5.19 -5.09
C SER A 75 1.00 -5.89 -3.86
N PRO A 76 0.18 -6.19 -2.83
CA PRO A 76 0.62 -6.92 -1.65
C PRO A 76 1.33 -8.25 -1.98
N ASP A 77 0.91 -8.93 -3.04
CA ASP A 77 1.49 -10.21 -3.48
C ASP A 77 2.97 -10.10 -3.86
N VAL A 78 3.41 -8.93 -4.35
CA VAL A 78 4.83 -8.69 -4.66
C VAL A 78 5.68 -8.73 -3.39
N PHE A 79 5.11 -8.24 -2.29
CA PHE A 79 5.74 -8.06 -0.98
C PHE A 79 5.48 -9.20 0.00
N ASP A 80 4.51 -10.07 -0.31
CA ASP A 80 4.08 -11.13 0.59
C ASP A 80 5.23 -12.06 0.96
N ASN A 81 5.33 -12.36 2.25
CA ASN A 81 6.40 -13.15 2.87
C ASN A 81 7.83 -12.62 2.66
N LYS A 82 7.99 -11.39 2.16
CA LYS A 82 9.29 -10.73 1.94
C LYS A 82 9.42 -9.48 2.79
N VAL A 83 8.40 -8.64 2.69
CA VAL A 83 8.32 -7.34 3.36
C VAL A 83 7.03 -7.26 4.19
N PHE A 84 5.93 -7.78 3.65
CA PHE A 84 4.62 -7.79 4.31
C PHE A 84 4.30 -9.19 4.81
N PHE A 85 3.89 -9.30 6.08
CA PHE A 85 3.59 -10.56 6.73
C PHE A 85 2.23 -10.50 7.42
N GLN A 86 1.33 -11.38 7.02
CA GLN A 86 0.06 -11.54 7.73
C GLN A 86 0.32 -12.19 9.10
N SER A 87 0.06 -11.48 10.20
CA SER A 87 0.24 -12.04 11.56
C SER A 87 -0.52 -11.26 12.62
N ASP A 88 -1.60 -11.85 13.11
CA ASP A 88 -2.38 -11.31 14.23
C ASP A 88 -1.58 -11.29 15.54
N ALA A 89 -0.70 -12.29 15.73
CA ALA A 89 0.12 -12.43 16.94
C ALA A 89 1.14 -11.30 17.08
N LEU A 90 1.71 -10.85 15.97
CA LEU A 90 2.66 -9.73 15.93
C LEU A 90 1.93 -8.39 15.97
N CYS A 91 0.78 -8.27 15.29
CA CYS A 91 -0.02 -7.04 15.32
C CYS A 91 -0.62 -6.72 16.70
N GLN A 92 -0.89 -7.73 17.54
CA GLN A 92 -1.48 -7.57 18.87
C GLN A 92 -2.78 -6.73 18.82
N ASN A 93 -2.81 -5.55 19.45
CA ASN A 93 -3.97 -4.66 19.47
C ASN A 93 -4.03 -3.69 18.29
N SER A 94 -3.00 -3.67 17.45
CA SER A 94 -2.95 -2.83 16.24
C SER A 94 -3.50 -3.59 15.02
N SER A 95 -3.89 -2.85 14.00
CA SER A 95 -4.32 -3.39 12.70
C SER A 95 -3.12 -3.73 11.80
N ASN A 96 -2.03 -2.98 11.93
CA ASN A 96 -0.71 -3.26 11.37
C ASN A 96 0.40 -2.75 12.30
N LYS A 97 1.63 -3.25 12.13
CA LYS A 97 2.85 -2.80 12.84
C LYS A 97 4.08 -2.85 11.93
N PHE A 98 5.08 -2.03 12.24
CA PHE A 98 6.36 -1.99 11.53
C PHE A 98 7.54 -2.37 12.43
N TYR A 99 8.52 -3.05 11.86
CA TYR A 99 9.71 -3.54 12.57
C TYR A 99 10.97 -3.36 11.72
N GLU A 100 12.12 -3.08 12.35
CA GLU A 100 13.42 -2.97 11.66
C GLU A 100 14.03 -4.34 11.33
N ILE A 101 14.60 -4.49 10.12
CA ILE A 101 15.17 -5.77 9.65
C ILE A 101 16.39 -6.23 10.44
N SER A 102 17.18 -5.30 11.00
CA SER A 102 18.33 -5.62 11.87
C SER A 102 17.94 -6.53 13.04
N GLN A 103 16.67 -6.55 13.43
CA GLN A 103 16.14 -7.26 14.59
C GLN A 103 15.43 -8.58 14.26
N VAL A 104 15.23 -8.90 12.96
CA VAL A 104 14.45 -10.07 12.52
C VAL A 104 15.32 -11.11 11.78
N ARG A 105 16.63 -10.89 11.69
CA ARG A 105 17.61 -11.72 10.95
C ARG A 105 17.63 -13.21 11.33
N HIS A 106 17.06 -13.59 12.48
CA HIS A 106 17.06 -14.97 12.94
C HIS A 106 15.75 -15.75 12.69
N GLN A 107 14.66 -15.09 12.25
CA GLN A 107 13.33 -15.74 12.17
C GLN A 107 12.50 -15.43 10.93
N VAL A 108 12.89 -14.45 10.11
CA VAL A 108 12.23 -14.14 8.85
C VAL A 108 13.26 -14.23 7.74
N LEU A 109 12.91 -14.92 6.64
CA LEU A 109 13.61 -14.82 5.36
C LEU A 109 13.35 -13.43 4.74
N ALA A 110 13.73 -12.37 5.46
CA ALA A 110 13.59 -11.01 5.00
C ALA A 110 14.68 -10.79 3.97
N VAL A 111 14.28 -10.65 2.71
CA VAL A 111 15.18 -10.32 1.62
C VAL A 111 15.73 -8.91 1.84
N SER A 112 17.04 -8.76 1.77
CA SER A 112 17.71 -7.45 1.94
C SER A 112 17.39 -6.47 0.81
N SER A 113 16.97 -6.99 -0.34
CA SER A 113 16.49 -6.20 -1.47
C SER A 113 15.41 -6.92 -2.26
N ILE A 114 14.54 -6.14 -2.91
CA ILE A 114 13.51 -6.63 -3.82
C ILE A 114 13.57 -5.86 -5.14
N ILE A 115 13.17 -6.50 -6.23
CA ILE A 115 12.98 -5.82 -7.51
C ILE A 115 11.55 -5.31 -7.58
N VAL A 116 11.40 -3.99 -7.64
CA VAL A 116 10.11 -3.30 -7.73
C VAL A 116 10.17 -2.37 -8.93
N ALA A 117 9.24 -2.52 -9.87
CA ALA A 117 9.20 -1.75 -11.11
C ALA A 117 10.57 -1.70 -11.84
N GLY A 118 11.27 -2.84 -11.90
CA GLY A 118 12.57 -2.97 -12.57
C GLY A 118 13.77 -2.37 -11.83
N ARG A 119 13.59 -1.87 -10.61
CA ARG A 119 14.68 -1.32 -9.78
C ARG A 119 14.85 -2.15 -8.51
N ALA A 120 16.11 -2.41 -8.14
CA ALA A 120 16.42 -2.98 -6.84
C ALA A 120 16.14 -1.93 -5.75
N ARG A 121 15.36 -2.30 -4.74
CA ARG A 121 15.03 -1.48 -3.57
C ARG A 121 15.49 -2.21 -2.33
N GLN A 122 16.20 -1.52 -1.44
CA GLN A 122 16.58 -2.09 -0.15
C GLN A 122 15.35 -2.17 0.74
N VAL A 123 15.20 -3.30 1.42
CA VAL A 123 14.16 -3.45 2.43
C VAL A 123 14.80 -3.05 3.75
N ASN A 124 14.29 -1.98 4.36
CA ASN A 124 14.80 -1.48 5.63
C ASN A 124 13.90 -1.90 6.80
N LYS A 125 12.61 -2.11 6.52
CA LYS A 125 11.60 -2.45 7.53
C LYS A 125 10.62 -3.47 6.98
N ILE A 126 10.14 -4.35 7.86
CA ILE A 126 9.02 -5.23 7.55
C ILE A 126 7.72 -4.67 8.14
N MET A 127 6.61 -5.00 7.52
CA MET A 127 5.28 -4.69 8.01
C MET A 127 4.55 -5.99 8.33
N THR A 128 3.93 -6.04 9.51
CA THR A 128 2.93 -7.05 9.83
C THR A 128 1.55 -6.45 9.76
N TYR A 129 0.56 -7.25 9.32
CA TYR A 129 -0.81 -6.79 9.20
C TYR A 129 -1.81 -7.89 9.56
N LYS A 130 -3.01 -7.47 9.99
CA LYS A 130 -4.19 -8.33 10.05
C LYS A 130 -4.97 -8.23 8.75
N MET A 131 -5.62 -9.30 8.29
CA MET A 131 -6.40 -9.26 7.05
C MET A 131 -7.46 -8.16 6.96
N PRO A 132 -8.15 -7.75 8.06
CA PRO A 132 -9.04 -6.60 8.02
C PRO A 132 -8.34 -5.29 7.59
N TRP A 133 -7.07 -5.10 7.96
CA TRP A 133 -6.29 -3.94 7.50
C TRP A 133 -6.08 -3.98 5.99
N MET A 134 -5.70 -5.15 5.45
CA MET A 134 -5.44 -5.32 4.01
C MET A 134 -6.72 -5.13 3.19
N ARG A 135 -7.82 -5.69 3.68
CA ARG A 135 -9.13 -5.53 3.04
C ARG A 135 -9.56 -4.07 2.99
N ARG A 136 -9.49 -3.39 4.14
CA ARG A 136 -9.94 -1.99 4.30
C ARG A 136 -9.06 -0.99 3.55
N ASN A 137 -7.74 -1.21 3.48
CA ASN A 137 -6.81 -0.20 2.95
C ASN A 137 -6.31 -0.48 1.53
N TYR A 138 -6.48 -1.71 1.02
CA TYR A 138 -6.06 -2.08 -0.33
C TYR A 138 -7.20 -2.70 -1.14
N ILE A 139 -7.72 -3.86 -0.71
CA ILE A 139 -8.62 -4.67 -1.57
C ILE A 139 -9.91 -3.93 -1.93
N GLU A 140 -10.66 -3.45 -0.93
CA GLU A 140 -11.91 -2.73 -1.16
C GLU A 140 -11.68 -1.39 -1.87
N PRO A 141 -10.70 -0.56 -1.47
CA PRO A 141 -10.38 0.68 -2.18
C PRO A 141 -9.96 0.50 -3.64
N MET A 142 -9.19 -0.55 -3.96
CA MET A 142 -8.81 -0.87 -5.35
C MET A 142 -10.06 -1.11 -6.20
N GLN A 143 -11.02 -1.89 -5.69
CA GLN A 143 -12.27 -2.19 -6.37
C GLN A 143 -13.15 -0.94 -6.49
N GLY A 144 -13.31 -0.19 -5.40
CA GLY A 144 -14.13 1.03 -5.34
C GLY A 144 -13.65 2.10 -6.31
N LEU A 145 -12.35 2.39 -6.30
CA LEU A 145 -11.75 3.38 -7.20
C LEU A 145 -11.81 2.95 -8.66
N ALA A 146 -11.47 1.69 -8.97
CA ALA A 146 -11.52 1.16 -10.33
C ALA A 146 -12.94 1.24 -10.91
N ARG A 147 -13.96 0.87 -10.12
CA ARG A 147 -15.37 0.97 -10.52
C ARG A 147 -15.75 2.42 -10.82
N ARG A 148 -15.45 3.35 -9.92
CA ARG A 148 -15.76 4.78 -10.08
C ARG A 148 -15.14 5.38 -11.35
N LEU A 149 -13.85 5.10 -11.58
CA LEU A 149 -13.15 5.58 -12.78
C LEU A 149 -13.72 4.97 -14.06
N GLY A 150 -14.10 3.68 -14.03
CA GLY A 150 -14.74 3.00 -15.15
C GLY A 150 -16.12 3.57 -15.49
N GLU A 151 -16.93 3.92 -14.48
CA GLU A 151 -18.23 4.57 -14.65
C GLU A 151 -18.06 5.97 -15.30
N GLN A 152 -17.11 6.78 -14.82
CA GLN A 152 -16.82 8.10 -15.38
C GLN A 152 -16.36 8.04 -16.84
N GLU A 153 -15.49 7.09 -17.18
CA GLU A 153 -15.03 6.90 -18.56
C GLU A 153 -16.17 6.51 -19.51
N ARG A 154 -17.07 5.62 -19.06
CA ARG A 154 -18.28 5.25 -19.83
C ARG A 154 -19.20 6.43 -20.05
N GLN A 155 -19.40 7.26 -19.02
CA GLN A 155 -20.21 8.48 -19.10
C GLN A 155 -19.64 9.44 -20.16
N ARG A 156 -18.33 9.75 -20.09
CA ARG A 156 -17.65 10.63 -21.05
C ARG A 156 -17.75 10.13 -22.48
N ARG A 157 -17.61 8.82 -22.71
CA ARG A 157 -17.75 8.22 -24.05
C ARG A 157 -19.17 8.39 -24.59
N ARG A 158 -20.20 8.16 -23.77
CA ARG A 158 -21.60 8.35 -24.17
C ARG A 158 -21.90 9.80 -24.55
N GLU A 159 -21.42 10.75 -23.76
CA GLU A 159 -21.58 12.19 -24.03
C GLU A 159 -20.86 12.60 -25.31
N SER A 160 -19.62 12.13 -25.51
CA SER A 160 -18.86 12.39 -26.73
C SER A 160 -19.53 11.82 -27.98
N SER A 161 -20.05 10.58 -27.93
CA SER A 161 -20.80 10.00 -29.06
C SER A 161 -22.09 10.73 -29.38
N ARG A 162 -22.71 11.41 -28.40
CA ARG A 162 -23.95 12.17 -28.59
C ARG A 162 -23.71 13.51 -29.30
N CYS A 163 -22.55 14.13 -29.10
CA CYS A 163 -22.16 15.38 -29.76
C CYS A 163 -21.71 15.19 -31.22
N VAL A 164 -21.38 13.97 -31.65
CA VAL A 164 -20.94 13.69 -33.05
C VAL A 164 -22.13 13.43 -33.98
N ILE A 165 -23.33 13.21 -33.42
CA ILE A 165 -24.57 12.89 -34.18
C ILE A 165 -25.50 14.12 -34.33
N SER A 166 -25.15 15.26 -33.73
CA SER A 166 -25.88 16.54 -33.91
C SER A 166 -25.17 17.43 -34.92
#